data_AF-A0A6P1BFL4-F1
#
_entry.id   AF-A0A6P1BFL4-F1
#
_cell.length_a   1.000
_cell.length_b   1.000
_cell.length_c   1.000
_cell.angle_alpha   90.00
_cell.angle_beta   90.00
_cell.angle_gamma   90.00
#
_symmetry.space_group_name_H-M   'P 1'
#
loop_
_entity.id
_entity.type
_entity.pdbx_description
1 polymer ?
#
loop_
_entity_poly.entity_id
_entity_poly.type
_entity_poly.pdbx_seq_one_letter_code
_entity_poly.pdbx_strand_id
1 'polypeptide(L)'
;MRIYGPNGTTLGTSTSSTRRTSSSGFSLPDATTAQEEVRSTAAPKAAASLDALLALQGVEDPTERRKRSVARGKGALDVLDALKLGLLSGNFDSSTVNRLRDAAASLKETSGDPGLDAVLGEIELRVEVELAKAGQY
;
A
#
# COMPACT_ATOMS: atom_id res chain seq x y z
N MET A 1 -0.62 36.09 8.59
CA MET A 1 0.81 36.34 8.32
C MET A 1 1.43 35.08 7.76
N ARG A 2 2.11 35.14 6.61
CA ARG A 2 2.86 34.01 6.04
C ARG A 2 4.34 34.35 6.12
N ILE A 3 5.13 33.49 6.77
CA ILE A 3 6.58 33.66 6.93
C ILE A 3 7.24 32.69 5.95
N TYR A 4 8.06 33.21 5.04
CA TYR A 4 8.91 32.42 4.17
C TYR A 4 10.28 32.24 4.82
N GLY A 5 10.76 30.99 4.89
CA GLY A 5 12.14 30.66 5.28
C GLY A 5 13.12 30.82 4.11
N PRO A 6 14.40 31.08 4.37
CA PRO A 6 15.38 31.36 3.34
C PRO A 6 15.81 30.06 2.63
N ASN A 7 15.28 29.83 1.42
CA ASN A 7 15.84 28.85 0.50
C ASN A 7 16.69 29.58 -0.55
N GLY A 8 17.98 29.63 -0.28
CA GLY A 8 18.99 30.10 -1.22
C GLY A 8 20.30 29.37 -0.98
N THR A 9 20.40 28.13 -1.45
CA THR A 9 21.71 27.50 -1.64
C THR A 9 22.33 28.12 -2.89
N THR A 10 23.06 29.22 -2.71
CA THR A 10 23.85 29.82 -3.77
C THR A 10 24.97 28.85 -4.16
N LEU A 11 24.88 28.30 -5.38
CA LEU A 11 25.95 27.51 -5.97
C LEU A 11 27.13 28.45 -6.23
N GLY A 12 28.25 28.18 -5.57
CA GLY A 12 29.43 29.04 -5.56
C GLY A 12 29.93 29.37 -6.98
N THR A 13 30.12 30.68 -7.22
CA THR A 13 30.84 31.21 -8.38
C THR A 13 32.27 30.67 -8.42
N SER A 14 32.67 30.11 -9.56
CA SER A 14 34.06 29.79 -9.86
C SER A 14 34.90 31.07 -9.92
N THR A 15 35.89 31.19 -9.03
CA THR A 15 36.88 32.26 -9.10
C THR A 15 37.89 31.98 -10.22
N SER A 16 38.12 32.98 -11.05
CA SER A 16 39.11 32.95 -12.12
C SER A 16 40.53 32.86 -11.56
N SER A 17 41.37 32.08 -12.23
CA SER A 17 42.77 31.85 -11.85
C SER A 17 43.62 33.12 -12.05
N THR A 18 44.17 33.64 -10.96
CA THR A 18 45.18 34.71 -11.00
C THR A 18 46.51 34.15 -11.47
N ARG A 19 46.96 34.57 -12.66
CA ARG A 19 48.28 34.27 -13.22
C ARG A 19 49.38 34.86 -12.32
N ARG A 20 50.13 34.00 -11.64
CA ARG A 20 51.30 34.39 -10.84
C ARG A 20 52.56 34.38 -11.70
N THR A 21 53.31 35.48 -11.63
CA THR A 21 54.63 35.67 -12.24
C THR A 21 55.70 34.89 -11.48
N SER A 22 56.72 34.48 -12.23
CA SER A 22 57.78 33.54 -11.87
C SER A 22 58.67 33.96 -10.70
N SER A 23 58.94 33.02 -9.79
CA SER A 23 60.24 32.90 -9.11
C SER A 23 60.61 31.42 -8.96
N SER A 24 61.91 31.15 -9.14
CA SER A 24 62.55 29.84 -9.31
C SER A 24 62.47 28.95 -8.06
N GLY A 25 62.10 27.67 -8.24
CA GLY A 25 62.27 26.65 -7.18
C GLY A 25 61.78 25.26 -7.57
N PHE A 26 62.74 24.35 -7.81
CA PHE A 26 62.66 22.88 -7.82
C PHE A 26 61.74 22.21 -8.87
N SER A 27 62.35 21.44 -9.79
CA SER A 27 61.65 20.52 -10.70
C SER A 27 62.11 19.08 -10.46
N LEU A 28 61.16 18.16 -10.25
CA LEU A 28 61.41 16.72 -10.18
C LEU A 28 61.59 16.12 -11.58
N PRO A 29 62.39 15.05 -11.73
CA PRO A 29 62.52 14.36 -13.00
C PRO A 29 61.22 13.64 -13.36
N ASP A 30 60.92 13.63 -14.65
CA ASP A 30 59.73 13.04 -15.26
C ASP A 30 59.60 11.56 -14.86
N ALA A 31 58.75 11.30 -13.87
CA ALA A 31 58.32 9.97 -13.51
C ALA A 31 57.20 9.59 -14.48
N THR A 32 57.62 8.96 -15.57
CA THR A 32 56.79 8.14 -16.46
C THR A 32 55.57 7.54 -15.74
N THR A 33 54.41 8.09 -16.06
CA THR A 33 53.13 7.38 -16.21
C THR A 33 52.78 6.40 -15.08
N ALA A 34 52.70 6.89 -13.84
CA ALA A 34 51.80 6.27 -12.87
C ALA A 34 50.41 6.85 -13.14
N GLN A 35 49.56 6.07 -13.83
CA GLN A 35 48.16 6.41 -14.02
C GLN A 35 47.53 6.64 -12.64
N GLU A 36 47.13 7.88 -12.36
CA GLU A 36 46.19 8.15 -11.27
C GLU A 36 44.93 7.34 -11.57
N GLU A 37 44.77 6.23 -10.84
CA GLU A 37 43.52 5.49 -10.82
C GLU A 37 42.50 6.38 -10.09
N VAL A 38 41.83 7.24 -10.87
CA VAL A 38 40.70 8.04 -10.41
C VAL A 38 39.60 7.06 -10.03
N ARG A 39 39.59 6.65 -8.77
CA ARG A 39 38.49 5.85 -8.22
C ARG A 39 37.28 6.76 -8.16
N SER A 40 36.45 6.70 -9.19
CA SER A 40 35.20 7.44 -9.30
C SER A 40 34.37 7.21 -8.04
N THR A 41 34.20 8.26 -7.25
CA THR A 41 33.25 8.26 -6.14
C THR A 41 31.85 8.24 -6.74
N ALA A 42 31.22 7.07 -6.76
CA ALA A 42 29.84 6.95 -7.18
C ALA A 42 28.98 7.84 -6.27
N ALA A 43 28.23 8.77 -6.86
CA ALA A 43 27.28 9.59 -6.13
C ALA A 43 26.30 8.68 -5.36
N PRO A 44 25.90 9.05 -4.12
CA PRO A 44 24.91 8.27 -3.39
C PRO A 44 23.64 8.20 -4.24
N LYS A 45 23.15 6.98 -4.51
CA LYS A 45 21.88 6.77 -5.22
C LYS A 45 20.79 7.56 -4.51
N ALA A 46 20.12 8.44 -5.24
CA ALA A 46 18.99 9.20 -4.72
C ALA A 46 17.98 8.23 -4.09
N ALA A 47 17.52 8.57 -2.90
CA ALA A 47 16.58 7.78 -2.15
C ALA A 47 15.30 7.58 -2.99
N ALA A 48 15.01 6.34 -3.37
CA ALA A 48 13.77 5.95 -4.05
C ALA A 48 12.57 5.98 -3.09
N SER A 49 12.40 7.07 -2.33
CA SER A 49 11.93 6.97 -0.94
C SER A 49 10.65 7.71 -0.59
N LEU A 50 9.85 8.15 -1.56
CA LEU A 50 8.52 8.71 -1.22
C LEU A 50 7.44 8.36 -2.22
N ASP A 51 7.65 8.52 -3.53
CA ASP A 51 6.65 8.11 -4.54
C ASP A 51 6.35 6.61 -4.52
N ALA A 52 7.37 5.78 -4.26
CA ALA A 52 7.19 4.33 -4.13
C ALA A 52 6.42 3.93 -2.85
N LEU A 53 6.51 4.73 -1.78
CA LEU A 53 5.74 4.52 -0.54
C LEU A 53 4.33 5.09 -0.66
N LEU A 54 4.14 6.19 -1.40
CA LEU A 54 2.82 6.76 -1.68
C LEU A 54 1.98 5.84 -2.59
N ALA A 55 2.63 5.20 -3.57
CA ALA A 55 2.00 4.18 -4.42
C ALA A 55 1.58 2.92 -3.62
N LEU A 56 2.31 2.57 -2.56
CA LEU A 56 1.96 1.46 -1.67
C LEU A 56 0.82 1.82 -0.69
N GLN A 57 0.63 3.11 -0.40
CA GLN A 57 -0.49 3.64 0.40
C GLN A 57 -1.74 3.94 -0.42
N GLY A 58 -1.75 3.57 -1.72
CA GLY A 58 -2.87 3.77 -2.61
C GLY A 58 -4.14 3.12 -2.06
N VAL A 59 -5.11 3.95 -1.67
CA VAL A 59 -6.50 3.58 -1.39
C VAL A 59 -6.91 2.55 -2.41
N GLU A 60 -7.28 1.35 -1.95
CA GLU A 60 -7.68 0.26 -2.84
C GLU A 60 -8.60 0.77 -3.94
N ASP A 61 -8.36 0.37 -5.19
CA ASP A 61 -9.15 0.84 -6.33
C ASP A 61 -10.64 0.60 -6.03
N PRO A 62 -11.51 1.63 -6.09
CA PRO A 62 -12.94 1.47 -5.83
C PRO A 62 -13.58 0.35 -6.64
N THR A 63 -13.08 0.03 -7.84
CA THR A 63 -13.60 -1.09 -8.61
C THR A 63 -13.22 -2.46 -8.02
N GLU A 64 -11.99 -2.63 -7.56
CA GLU A 64 -11.52 -3.86 -6.89
C GLU A 64 -12.21 -4.05 -5.53
N ARG A 65 -12.38 -2.97 -4.74
CA ARG A 65 -13.13 -3.02 -3.48
C ARG A 65 -14.56 -3.49 -3.72
N ARG A 66 -15.25 -2.91 -4.71
CA ARG A 66 -16.60 -3.32 -5.10
C ARG A 66 -16.67 -4.79 -5.51
N LYS A 67 -15.73 -5.25 -6.36
CA LYS A 67 -15.65 -6.66 -6.78
C LYS A 67 -15.48 -7.60 -5.58
N ARG A 68 -14.59 -7.25 -4.64
CA ARG A 68 -14.37 -8.04 -3.41
C ARG A 68 -15.65 -8.10 -2.56
N SER A 69 -16.33 -6.98 -2.38
CA SER A 69 -17.60 -6.93 -1.65
C SER A 69 -18.70 -7.77 -2.31
N VAL A 70 -18.79 -7.77 -3.65
CA VAL A 70 -19.72 -8.66 -4.38
C VAL A 70 -19.36 -10.13 -4.16
N ALA A 71 -18.08 -10.49 -4.20
CA ALA A 71 -17.64 -11.86 -3.96
C ALA A 71 -17.96 -12.32 -2.51
N ARG A 72 -17.77 -11.43 -1.52
CA ARG A 72 -18.18 -11.67 -0.13
C ARG A 72 -19.69 -11.90 0.00
N GLY A 73 -20.50 -11.05 -0.63
CA GLY A 73 -21.96 -11.20 -0.66
C GLY A 73 -22.40 -12.54 -1.23
N LYS A 74 -21.82 -12.97 -2.36
CA LYS A 74 -22.11 -14.28 -2.96
C LYS A 74 -21.70 -15.42 -2.03
N GLY A 75 -20.52 -15.36 -1.44
CA GLY A 75 -20.07 -16.38 -0.49
C GLY A 75 -21.00 -16.50 0.72
N ALA A 76 -21.52 -15.39 1.24
CA ALA A 76 -22.50 -15.42 2.34
C ALA A 76 -23.81 -16.10 1.93
N LEU A 77 -24.31 -15.83 0.71
CA LEU A 77 -25.50 -16.49 0.15
C LEU A 77 -25.27 -18.01 -0.02
N ASP A 78 -24.10 -18.42 -0.49
CA ASP A 78 -23.76 -19.83 -0.64
C ASP A 78 -23.76 -20.57 0.71
N VAL A 79 -23.27 -19.92 1.77
CA VAL A 79 -23.30 -20.49 3.13
C VAL A 79 -24.73 -20.56 3.68
N LEU A 80 -25.57 -19.56 3.42
CA LEU A 80 -27.01 -19.61 3.76
C LEU A 80 -27.73 -20.77 3.05
N ASP A 81 -27.42 -21.01 1.79
CA ASP A 81 -27.98 -22.13 1.02
C ASP A 81 -27.48 -23.48 1.54
N ALA A 82 -26.19 -23.59 1.89
CA ALA A 82 -25.64 -24.78 2.52
C ALA A 82 -26.32 -25.07 3.87
N LEU A 83 -26.55 -24.04 4.70
CA LEU A 83 -27.29 -24.17 5.96
C LEU A 83 -28.71 -24.67 5.71
N LYS A 84 -29.42 -24.07 4.74
CA LYS A 84 -30.79 -24.45 4.38
C LYS A 84 -30.86 -25.92 3.93
N LEU A 85 -29.97 -26.34 3.05
CA LEU A 85 -29.89 -27.73 2.59
C LEU A 85 -29.59 -28.70 3.75
N GLY A 86 -28.66 -28.34 4.63
CA GLY A 86 -28.35 -29.11 5.84
C GLY A 86 -29.59 -29.31 6.71
N LEU A 87 -30.30 -28.22 7.02
CA LEU A 87 -31.54 -28.26 7.82
C LEU A 87 -32.63 -29.13 7.17
N LEU A 88 -32.83 -29.01 5.85
CA LEU A 88 -33.82 -29.82 5.12
C LEU A 88 -33.46 -31.31 5.09
N SER A 89 -32.17 -31.64 5.08
CA SER A 89 -31.68 -33.01 5.16
C SER A 89 -31.66 -33.58 6.59
N GLY A 90 -32.01 -32.77 7.60
CA GLY A 90 -31.91 -33.14 9.01
C GLY A 90 -30.48 -33.12 9.58
N ASN A 91 -29.51 -32.59 8.83
CA ASN A 91 -28.12 -32.50 9.23
C ASN A 91 -27.73 -31.06 9.59
N PHE A 92 -27.70 -30.76 10.89
CA PHE A 92 -27.27 -29.46 11.40
C PHE A 92 -25.79 -29.51 11.81
N ASP A 93 -24.94 -28.84 11.03
CA ASP A 93 -23.49 -28.86 11.19
C ASP A 93 -22.97 -27.53 11.78
N SER A 94 -22.28 -27.63 12.92
CA SER A 94 -21.64 -26.49 13.59
C SER A 94 -20.56 -25.82 12.76
N SER A 95 -19.91 -26.56 11.83
CA SER A 95 -18.92 -25.96 10.93
C SER A 95 -19.56 -24.96 9.96
N THR A 96 -20.80 -25.22 9.54
CA THR A 96 -21.56 -24.34 8.65
C THR A 96 -22.01 -23.08 9.39
N VAL A 97 -22.40 -23.21 10.66
CA VAL A 97 -22.70 -22.07 11.55
C VAL A 97 -21.47 -21.17 11.73
N ASN A 98 -20.28 -21.75 11.94
CA ASN A 98 -19.06 -20.95 12.08
C ASN A 98 -18.72 -20.19 10.81
N ARG A 99 -18.80 -20.85 9.64
CA ARG A 99 -18.63 -20.17 8.34
C ARG A 99 -19.64 -19.03 8.14
N LEU A 100 -20.86 -19.21 8.64
CA LEU A 100 -21.91 -18.19 8.56
C LEU A 100 -21.60 -16.97 9.45
N ARG A 101 -21.01 -17.18 10.64
CA ARG A 101 -20.49 -16.10 11.50
C ARG A 101 -19.35 -15.33 10.84
N ASP A 102 -18.40 -16.04 10.22
CA ASP A 102 -17.30 -15.41 9.50
C ASP A 102 -17.82 -14.58 8.32
N ALA A 103 -18.83 -15.10 7.60
CA ALA A 103 -19.51 -14.36 6.54
C ALA A 103 -20.18 -13.08 7.08
N ALA A 104 -20.91 -13.15 8.19
CA ALA A 104 -21.53 -11.99 8.85
C ALA A 104 -20.50 -10.90 9.16
N ALA A 105 -19.38 -11.28 9.78
CA ALA A 105 -18.30 -10.34 10.09
C ALA A 105 -17.73 -9.67 8.83
N SER A 106 -17.58 -10.43 7.74
CA SER A 106 -17.06 -9.92 6.46
C SER A 106 -18.03 -8.98 5.73
N LEU A 107 -19.33 -9.08 5.96
CA LEU A 107 -20.35 -8.24 5.31
C LEU A 107 -20.40 -6.82 5.89
N LYS A 108 -19.95 -6.63 7.13
CA LYS A 108 -19.88 -5.32 7.81
C LYS A 108 -18.92 -4.34 7.14
N GLU A 109 -18.02 -4.82 6.29
CA GLU A 109 -17.09 -3.98 5.55
C GLU A 109 -17.75 -3.26 4.37
N THR A 110 -17.69 -1.93 4.40
CA THR A 110 -18.17 -1.02 3.34
C THR A 110 -17.46 -1.24 2.00
N SER A 111 -18.23 -1.32 0.93
CA SER A 111 -17.75 -1.43 -0.46
C SER A 111 -17.41 -0.09 -1.10
N GLY A 112 -17.95 1.01 -0.56
CA GLY A 112 -17.85 2.36 -1.13
C GLY A 112 -18.91 2.66 -2.19
N ASP A 113 -19.81 1.71 -2.44
CA ASP A 113 -21.01 1.86 -3.27
C ASP A 113 -22.25 1.73 -2.38
N PRO A 114 -22.99 2.83 -2.13
CA PRO A 114 -24.16 2.80 -1.25
C PRO A 114 -25.24 1.80 -1.65
N GLY A 115 -25.42 1.55 -2.95
CA GLY A 115 -26.42 0.58 -3.42
C GLY A 115 -26.02 -0.86 -3.11
N LEU A 116 -24.73 -1.17 -3.27
CA LEU A 116 -24.19 -2.48 -2.90
C LEU A 116 -24.19 -2.66 -1.38
N ASP A 117 -23.80 -1.64 -0.62
CA ASP A 117 -23.76 -1.69 0.85
C ASP A 117 -25.16 -1.92 1.45
N ALA A 118 -26.21 -1.35 0.86
CA ALA A 118 -27.58 -1.63 1.27
C ALA A 118 -27.96 -3.11 1.10
N VAL A 119 -27.65 -3.70 -0.06
CA VAL A 119 -27.92 -5.12 -0.32
C VAL A 119 -27.09 -6.03 0.60
N LEU A 120 -25.82 -5.70 0.84
CA LEU A 120 -24.97 -6.47 1.76
C LEU A 120 -25.50 -6.40 3.19
N GLY A 121 -26.04 -5.25 3.62
CA GLY A 121 -26.72 -5.11 4.92
C GLY A 121 -27.99 -5.95 5.04
N GLU A 122 -28.77 -6.10 3.96
CA GLU A 122 -29.93 -7.02 3.96
C GLU A 122 -29.50 -8.49 4.08
N ILE A 123 -28.41 -8.87 3.40
CA ILE A 123 -27.82 -10.21 3.52
C ILE A 123 -27.32 -10.43 4.95
N GLU A 124 -26.60 -9.46 5.53
CA GLU A 124 -26.10 -9.52 6.91
C GLU A 124 -27.26 -9.72 7.90
N LEU A 125 -28.33 -8.94 7.77
CA LEU A 125 -29.52 -9.09 8.61
C LEU A 125 -30.10 -10.52 8.52
N ARG A 126 -30.17 -11.07 7.30
CA ARG A 126 -30.64 -12.44 7.09
C ARG A 126 -29.73 -13.46 7.78
N VAL A 127 -28.41 -13.27 7.67
CA VAL A 127 -27.40 -14.10 8.32
C VAL A 127 -27.57 -14.10 9.83
N GLU A 128 -27.67 -12.93 10.45
CA GLU A 128 -27.85 -12.78 11.91
C GLU A 128 -29.15 -13.42 12.39
N VAL A 129 -30.24 -13.28 11.62
CA VAL A 129 -31.51 -13.96 11.93
C VAL A 129 -31.37 -15.48 11.88
N GLU A 130 -30.64 -16.04 10.92
CA GLU A 130 -30.44 -17.49 10.84
C GLU A 130 -29.53 -18.02 11.96
N LEU A 131 -28.51 -17.25 12.36
CA LEU A 131 -27.69 -17.56 13.54
C LEU A 131 -28.54 -17.54 14.82
N ALA A 132 -29.37 -16.52 15.00
CA ALA A 132 -30.30 -16.42 16.12
C ALA A 132 -31.26 -17.61 16.18
N LYS A 133 -31.83 -18.03 15.04
CA LYS A 133 -32.70 -19.21 14.94
C LYS A 133 -31.99 -20.52 15.28
N ALA A 134 -30.68 -20.59 15.01
CA ALA A 134 -29.82 -21.71 15.41
C ALA A 134 -29.43 -21.69 16.90
N GLY A 135 -29.91 -20.73 17.69
CA GLY A 135 -29.57 -20.56 19.10
C GLY A 135 -28.17 -19.98 19.33
N GLN A 136 -27.64 -19.27 18.33
CA GLN A 136 -26.30 -18.70 18.31
C GLN A 136 -26.43 -17.17 18.32
N TYR A 137 -26.31 -16.55 19.49
CA TYR A 137 -26.30 -15.10 19.71
C TYR A 137 -24.93 -14.63 20.20
#